data_AF-A0A939B7Y8-F1
#
_entry.id   AF-A0A939B7Y8-F1
#
_cell.length_a   1.000
_cell.length_b   1.000
_cell.length_c   1.000
_cell.angle_alpha   90.00
_cell.angle_beta   90.00
_cell.angle_gamma   90.00
#
_symmetry.space_group_name_H-M   'P 1'
#
loop_
_entity.id
_entity.type
_entity.pdbx_description
1 polymer ?
#
loop_
_entity_poly.entity_id
_entity_poly.type
_entity_poly.pdbx_seq_one_letter_code
_entity_poly.pdbx_strand_id
1 'polypeptide(L)' 'MIRGKMIFICTKCKKIFIAPDIEYCASVLSVPMPCPRCDSIRTMPLSLFYFSQLSIYKKIWEQMEENREKREQKNNRE' A
#
# COMPACT_ATOMS: atom_id res chain seq x y z
N MET A 1 -10.68 -6.99 -6.39
CA MET A 1 -12.06 -6.77 -5.91
C MET A 1 -12.10 -5.68 -4.83
N ILE A 2 -13.18 -4.91 -4.71
CA ILE A 2 -13.41 -4.04 -3.54
C ILE A 2 -14.15 -4.87 -2.47
N ARG A 3 -13.58 -4.98 -1.27
CA ARG A 3 -14.10 -5.80 -0.16
C ARG A 3 -14.81 -4.98 0.93
N GLY A 4 -14.74 -3.65 0.85
CA GLY A 4 -15.35 -2.74 1.82
C GLY A 4 -14.37 -1.67 2.27
N LYS A 5 -14.28 -1.44 3.59
CA LYS A 5 -13.32 -0.53 4.21
C LYS A 5 -12.53 -1.28 5.27
N MET A 6 -11.27 -0.90 5.46
CA MET A 6 -10.40 -1.46 6.47
C MET A 6 -9.52 -0.39 7.10
N ILE A 7 -8.99 -0.70 8.28
CA ILE A 7 -8.03 0.15 8.99
C ILE A 7 -6.63 -0.13 8.46
N PHE A 8 -5.94 0.92 8.05
CA PHE A 8 -4.55 0.90 7.62
C PHE A 8 -3.68 1.64 8.63
N ILE A 9 -2.41 1.24 8.69
CA ILE A 9 -1.35 1.95 9.41
C ILE A 9 -0.24 2.35 8.44
N CYS A 10 0.19 3.60 8.53
CA CYS A 10 1.37 4.07 7.81
C CYS A 10 2.64 3.70 8.58
N THR A 11 3.55 2.96 7.95
CA THR A 11 4.78 2.55 8.61
C THR A 11 5.79 3.69 8.77
N LYS A 12 5.67 4.74 7.94
CA LYS A 12 6.49 5.96 7.97
C LYS A 12 6.08 6.93 9.09
N CYS A 13 4.82 7.39 9.12
CA CYS A 13 4.36 8.41 10.06
C CYS A 13 3.44 7.88 11.19
N LYS A 14 3.23 6.56 11.25
CA LYS A 14 2.40 5.85 12.25
C LYS A 14 0.93 6.28 12.31
N LYS A 15 0.46 7.07 11.35
CA LYS A 15 -0.96 7.43 11.26
C LYS A 15 -1.79 6.18 10.94
N ILE A 16 -2.82 5.97 11.75
CA ILE A 16 -3.88 4.99 11.52
C ILE A 16 -5.06 5.70 10.84
N PHE A 17 -5.64 5.07 9.82
CA PHE A 17 -6.75 5.65 9.04
C PHE A 17 -7.61 4.56 8.41
N ILE A 18 -8.87 4.89 8.11
CA ILE A 18 -9.79 4.00 7.40
C ILE A 18 -9.69 4.32 5.91
N ALA A 19 -9.56 3.29 5.08
CA ALA A 19 -9.56 3.41 3.63
C ALA A 19 -10.31 2.24 2.98
N PRO A 20 -10.71 2.35 1.70
CA PRO A 20 -11.23 1.23 0.93
C PRO A 20 -10.29 0.02 0.99
N ASP A 21 -10.86 -1.16 1.25
CA ASP A 21 -10.14 -2.42 1.14
C ASP A 21 -10.26 -2.94 -0.28
N ILE A 22 -9.18 -2.82 -1.04
CA ILE A 22 -9.08 -3.29 -2.41
C ILE A 22 -8.10 -4.45 -2.42
N GLU A 23 -8.53 -5.56 -2.99
CA GLU A 23 -7.72 -6.77 -3.15
C GLU A 23 -6.50 -6.52 -4.05
N TYR A 24 -5.32 -6.93 -3.60
CA TYR A 24 -4.09 -6.85 -4.38
C TYR A 24 -3.92 -8.10 -5.25
N CYS A 25 -3.91 -7.94 -6.57
CA CYS A 25 -3.60 -8.99 -7.55
C CYS A 25 -4.38 -10.32 -7.33
N ALA A 26 -5.68 -10.24 -7.05
CA ALA A 26 -6.53 -11.41 -6.77
C ALA A 26 -6.00 -12.29 -5.60
N SER A 27 -5.41 -11.67 -4.57
CA SER A 27 -4.87 -12.33 -3.39
C SER A 27 -5.59 -11.90 -2.12
N VAL A 28 -5.32 -12.57 -1.00
CA VAL A 28 -5.86 -12.14 0.31
C VAL A 28 -5.34 -10.77 0.78
N LEU A 29 -4.27 -10.26 0.18
CA LEU A 29 -3.64 -8.99 0.55
C LEU A 29 -4.45 -7.79 0.04
N SER A 30 -4.20 -6.63 0.64
CA SER A 30 -4.82 -5.37 0.26
C SER A 30 -3.84 -4.46 -0.45
N VAL A 31 -4.32 -3.70 -1.42
CA VAL A 31 -3.58 -2.62 -2.06
C VAL A 31 -3.20 -1.59 -0.98
N PRO A 32 -1.92 -1.21 -0.88
CA PRO A 32 -1.51 -0.11 0.00
C PRO A 32 -2.20 1.20 -0.38
N MET A 33 -2.84 1.83 0.60
CA MET A 33 -3.55 3.10 0.40
C MET A 33 -2.65 4.28 0.77
N PRO A 34 -2.63 5.38 0.00
CA PRO A 34 -1.78 6.53 0.30
C PRO A 34 -2.15 7.12 1.66
N CYS A 35 -1.12 7.44 2.46
CA CYS A 35 -1.34 7.98 3.79
C CYS A 35 -1.89 9.42 3.71
N PRO A 36 -3.03 9.74 4.35
CA PRO A 36 -3.62 11.09 4.29
C PRO A 36 -2.77 12.16 5.01
N ARG A 37 -1.72 11.78 5.76
CA ARG A 37 -0.83 12.70 6.46
C ARG A 37 0.47 12.98 5.71
N CYS A 38 1.09 11.97 5.11
CA CYS A 38 2.42 12.09 4.51
C CYS A 38 2.52 11.59 3.07
N ASP A 39 1.39 11.21 2.47
CA ASP A 39 1.23 10.71 1.11
C ASP A 39 2.03 9.45 0.75
N SER A 40 2.74 8.87 1.72
CA SER A 40 3.50 7.64 1.53
C SER A 40 2.56 6.47 1.27
N ILE A 41 2.92 5.64 0.29
CA ILE A 41 2.25 4.38 0.01
C ILE A 41 2.69 3.24 0.94
N ARG A 42 3.66 3.47 1.83
CA ARG A 42 4.19 2.47 2.78
C ARG A 42 3.21 2.22 3.92
N THR A 43 2.01 1.78 3.56
CA THR A 43 0.89 1.50 4.43
C THR A 43 0.49 0.03 4.30
N MET A 44 -0.06 -0.52 5.36
CA MET A 44 -0.58 -1.88 5.36
C MET A 44 -1.82 -2.00 6.24
N PRO A 45 -2.65 -3.03 6.01
CA PRO A 45 -3.75 -3.37 6.89
C PRO A 45 -3.27 -3.55 8.33
N LEU A 46 -3.99 -2.93 9.27
CA LEU A 46 -3.79 -3.21 10.68
C LEU A 46 -4.51 -4.53 11.00
N SER A 47 -3.75 -5.61 11.12
CA SER A 47 -4.26 -6.96 11.42
C SER A 47 -3.49 -7.60 12.57
N LEU A 48 -4.05 -8.66 13.16
CA LEU A 48 -3.37 -9.47 14.20
C LEU A 48 -2.03 -10.05 13.71
N PHE A 49 -1.88 -10.25 12.40
CA PHE A 49 -0.69 -10.78 11.74
C PHE A 49 0.24 -9.68 11.22
N TYR A 50 0.24 -8.51 11.87
CA TYR A 50 1.02 -7.34 11.44
C TYR A 50 2.49 -7.66 11.16
N PHE A 51 3.17 -8.33 12.09
CA PHE A 51 4.60 -8.59 11.96
C PHE A 51 4.93 -9.62 10.86
N SER A 52 4.08 -10.63 10.68
CA SER A 52 4.31 -11.65 9.63
C SER A 52 4.02 -11.10 8.23
N GLN A 53 3.06 -10.17 8.10
CA GLN A 53 2.75 -9.54 6.81
C GLN A 53 3.71 -8.41 6.43
N LEU A 54 4.42 -7.81 7.40
CA LEU A 54 5.29 -6.66 7.16
C LEU A 54 6.35 -6.92 6.07
N SER A 55 6.96 -8.11 6.06
CA SER A 55 7.97 -8.48 5.07
C SER A 55 7.38 -8.58 3.65
N ILE A 56 6.14 -9.07 3.53
CA ILE A 56 5.41 -9.17 2.26
C ILE A 56 5.06 -7.77 1.76
N TYR A 57 4.53 -6.92 2.63
CA TYR A 57 4.16 -5.55 2.26
C TYR A 57 5.35 -4.69 1.87
N LYS A 58 6.53 -4.89 2.47
CA LYS A 58 7.77 -4.22 2.02
C LYS A 58 8.05 -4.47 0.54
N LYS A 59 7.98 -5.74 0.10
CA LYS A 59 8.18 -6.10 -1.31
C LYS A 59 7.12 -5.47 -2.22
N ILE A 60 5.86 -5.44 -1.77
CA ILE A 60 4.78 -4.79 -2.53
C ILE A 60 5.06 -3.29 -2.70
N TRP A 61 5.48 -2.59 -1.63
CA TRP A 61 5.79 -1.17 -1.71
C TRP A 61 6.96 -0.90 -2.65
N GLU A 62 8.04 -1.67 -2.55
CA GLU A 62 9.22 -1.55 -3.43
C GLU A 62 8.81 -1.72 -4.89
N GLN A 63 8.03 -2.76 -5.21
CA GLN A 63 7.51 -2.98 -6.56
C GLN A 63 6.62 -1.83 -7.06
N MET A 64 5.78 -1.26 -6.19
CA MET A 64 4.92 -0.13 -6.55
C MET A 64 5.71 1.16 -6.78
N GLU A 65 6.72 1.42 -5.95
CA GLU A 65 7.66 2.55 -6.08
C GLU A 65 8.42 2.44 -7.42
N GLU A 66 9.02 1.29 -7.72
CA GLU A 66 9.72 1.05 -8.99
C GLU A 66 8.80 1.21 -10.22
N ASN A 67 7.59 0.66 -10.15
CA ASN A 67 6.63 0.76 -11.25
C ASN A 67 6.17 2.20 -11.49
N ARG A 68 6.09 3.01 -10.42
CA ARG A 68 5.77 4.43 -10.52
C ARG A 68 6.89 5.19 -11.22
N GLU A 69 8.14 4.97 -10.81
CA GLU A 69 9.31 5.59 -11.45
C GLU A 69 9.42 5.23 -12.93
N LYS A 70 9.19 3.96 -13.29
CA LYS A 70 9.19 3.50 -14.70
C LYS A 70 8.09 4.20 -15.53
N ARG A 71 6.90 4.41 -14.96
CA ARG A 71 5.80 5.14 -15.62
C ARG A 71 6.13 6.62 -15.81
N GLU A 72 6.70 7.26 -14.80
CA GLU A 72 7.12 8.67 -14.87
C GLU A 72 8.22 8.86 -15.94
N GLN A 73 9.20 7.95 -16.02
CA GLN A 73 10.23 7.98 -17.06
C GLN A 73 9.66 7.77 -18.46
N LYS A 74 8.66 6.90 -18.62
CA LYS A 74 7.99 6.68 -19.91
C LYS A 74 7.25 7.93 -20.36
N ASN A 75 6.47 8.53 -19.46
CA ASN A 75 5.67 9.73 -19.76
C ASN A 75 6.54 10.94 -20.12
N ASN A 76 7.76 11.05 -19.59
CA ASN A 76 8.69 12.14 -19.92
C ASN A 76 9.41 11.96 -21.28
N ARG A 77 9.28 10.79 -21.91
CA ARG A 77 9.90 10.46 -23.21
C ARG A 77 8.92 10.51 -24.38
N GLU A 78 7.62 10.64 -24.09
CA GLU A 78 6.52 10.79 -25.06
C GLU A 78 6.16 12.28 -25.23
#